data_AF-A0A916HU67-F1
#
_entry.id   AF-A0A916HU67-F1
#
_cell.length_a   1.000
_cell.length_b   1.000
_cell.length_c   1.000
_cell.angle_alpha   90.00
_cell.angle_beta   90.00
_cell.angle_gamma   90.00
#
_symmetry.space_group_name_H-M   'P 1'
#
loop_
_entity.id
_entity.type
_entity.pdbx_description
1 polymer ?
#
loop_
_entity_poly.entity_id
_entity_poly.type
_entity_poly.pdbx_seq_one_letter_code
_entity_poly.pdbx_strand_id
1 'polypeptide(L)'
;MPLITEELSVWDIGLRWSGHDPDRLWLRLPLEAKDYFRLMMEAILSGEIICDTLALAKLPPGSRADPRFYIRTYIDEVHACIFGRRYDRKLLKWAAIDRMDFHQWCERRGITPPEFWFPPGWKLEYASDDPLSYPGCWVRHLEPDAPGTMVSLKYDPPDMGEDGENDVSQMEIHTNISPGESDNSPQIEELPSLLAEQSKNEKALRDCQRIKLVCQQIASVIWEEDKSRTIASVVKDELVQKYGGASFYQDETVREWLKEVAPREVKNRRGRPRKNGDSDDQV
;
A
#
# COMPACT_ATOMS: atom_id res chain seq x y z
N MET A 1 10.22 11.34 -18.86
CA MET A 1 9.74 12.11 -17.68
C MET A 1 9.02 11.15 -16.76
N PRO A 2 9.20 11.26 -15.43
CA PRO A 2 8.49 10.43 -14.47
C PRO A 2 7.00 10.75 -14.49
N LEU A 3 6.16 9.71 -14.43
CA LEU A 3 4.72 9.87 -14.23
C LEU A 3 4.41 9.86 -12.73
N ILE A 4 3.56 10.80 -12.31
CA ILE A 4 3.07 10.91 -10.92
C ILE A 4 1.64 10.34 -10.83
N THR A 5 1.25 9.47 -11.76
CA THR A 5 -0.03 8.78 -11.69
C THR A 5 0.09 7.58 -10.76
N GLU A 6 -0.88 7.40 -9.88
CA GLU A 6 -0.91 6.28 -8.93
C GLU A 6 -1.33 4.98 -9.60
N GLU A 7 -2.10 5.03 -10.70
CA GLU A 7 -2.52 3.85 -11.43
C GLU A 7 -2.09 3.95 -12.90
N LEU A 8 -1.69 2.82 -13.48
CA LEU A 8 -1.42 2.72 -14.91
C LEU A 8 -1.98 1.42 -15.48
N SER A 9 -2.40 1.47 -16.75
CA SER A 9 -2.83 0.26 -17.43
C SER A 9 -1.66 -0.68 -17.75
N VAL A 10 -1.91 -1.99 -17.82
CA VAL A 10 -0.92 -2.98 -18.27
C VAL A 10 -0.35 -2.61 -19.65
N TRP A 11 -1.18 -2.02 -20.51
CA TRP A 11 -0.75 -1.49 -21.81
C TRP A 11 0.31 -0.39 -21.66
N ASP A 12 0.04 0.61 -20.81
CA ASP A 12 0.93 1.74 -20.60
C ASP A 12 2.23 1.29 -19.94
N ILE A 13 2.14 0.44 -18.91
CA ILE A 13 3.31 -0.08 -18.21
C ILE A 13 4.22 -0.83 -19.17
N GLY A 14 3.69 -1.81 -19.93
CA GLY A 14 4.54 -2.63 -20.79
C GLY A 14 5.19 -1.87 -21.95
N LEU A 15 4.50 -0.88 -22.52
CA LEU A 15 5.10 -0.03 -23.56
C LEU A 15 6.11 0.96 -22.99
N ARG A 16 5.78 1.66 -21.91
CA ARG A 16 6.70 2.63 -21.30
C ARG A 16 7.93 1.94 -20.71
N TRP A 17 7.78 0.73 -20.17
CA TRP A 17 8.91 -0.07 -19.67
C TRP A 17 9.86 -0.48 -20.78
N SER A 18 9.34 -0.75 -21.98
CA SER A 18 10.17 -1.01 -23.17
C SER A 18 10.60 0.28 -23.91
N GLY A 19 10.43 1.46 -23.31
CA GLY A 19 10.85 2.74 -23.90
C GLY A 19 9.99 3.21 -25.07
N HIS A 20 8.75 2.75 -25.16
CA HIS A 20 7.82 3.03 -26.23
C HIS A 20 6.62 3.86 -25.78
N ASP A 21 6.09 4.67 -26.70
CA ASP A 21 4.93 5.54 -26.46
C ASP A 21 3.61 4.76 -26.57
N PRO A 22 2.77 4.70 -25.52
CA PRO A 22 1.51 3.97 -25.54
C PRO A 22 0.42 4.59 -26.41
N ASP A 23 0.48 5.89 -26.71
CA ASP A 23 -0.54 6.61 -27.48
C ASP A 23 -0.35 6.43 -28.99
N ARG A 24 0.82 5.94 -29.40
CA ARG A 24 1.12 5.68 -30.80
C ARG A 24 0.32 4.48 -31.34
N LEU A 25 -0.04 4.54 -32.63
CA LEU A 25 -0.64 3.40 -33.33
C LEU A 25 0.41 2.31 -33.61
N TRP A 26 0.32 1.20 -32.88
CA TRP A 26 1.19 0.04 -33.05
C TRP A 26 0.56 -1.00 -33.98
N LEU A 27 1.11 -1.21 -35.18
CA LEU A 27 0.72 -2.31 -36.08
C LEU A 27 1.32 -3.64 -35.62
N ARG A 28 2.57 -3.62 -35.17
CA ARG A 28 3.26 -4.74 -34.53
C ARG A 28 3.85 -4.26 -33.22
N LEU A 29 3.55 -5.00 -32.16
CA LEU A 29 4.10 -4.73 -30.84
C LEU A 29 5.56 -5.19 -30.78
N PRO A 30 6.46 -4.39 -30.19
CA PRO A 30 7.83 -4.78 -29.85
C PRO A 30 7.85 -6.05 -29.02
N LEU A 31 8.92 -6.85 -29.14
CA LEU A 31 9.02 -8.13 -28.43
C LEU A 31 9.08 -7.91 -26.91
N GLU A 32 9.90 -6.97 -26.47
CA GLU A 32 10.04 -6.62 -25.05
C GLU A 32 8.70 -6.21 -24.43
N ALA A 33 7.94 -5.33 -25.09
CA ALA A 33 6.60 -4.94 -24.65
C ALA A 33 5.67 -6.16 -24.47
N LYS A 34 5.73 -7.11 -25.41
CA LYS A 34 4.93 -8.35 -25.34
C LYS A 34 5.34 -9.23 -24.16
N ASP A 35 6.62 -9.29 -23.86
CA ASP A 35 7.14 -10.08 -22.74
C ASP A 35 6.72 -9.45 -21.40
N TYR A 36 6.75 -8.12 -21.29
CA TYR A 36 6.18 -7.42 -20.14
C TYR A 36 4.67 -7.65 -19.99
N PHE A 37 3.90 -7.62 -21.09
CA PHE A 37 2.47 -7.93 -21.03
C PHE A 37 2.20 -9.36 -20.54
N ARG A 38 2.99 -10.34 -21.00
CA ARG A 38 2.89 -11.74 -20.55
C ARG A 38 3.17 -11.83 -19.05
N LEU A 39 4.29 -11.25 -18.63
CA LEU A 39 4.76 -11.26 -17.25
C LEU A 39 3.71 -10.67 -16.30
N MET A 40 3.16 -9.49 -16.63
CA MET A 40 2.15 -8.84 -15.79
C MET A 40 0.83 -9.59 -15.80
N MET A 41 0.36 -10.08 -16.95
CA MET A 41 -0.90 -10.85 -17.02
C MET A 41 -0.82 -12.18 -16.27
N GLU A 42 0.34 -12.85 -16.30
CA GLU A 42 0.59 -14.02 -15.47
C GLU A 42 0.55 -13.67 -13.98
N ALA A 43 1.20 -12.57 -13.58
CA ALA A 43 1.23 -12.11 -12.19
C ALA A 43 -0.16 -11.69 -11.67
N ILE A 44 -0.99 -11.07 -12.52
CA ILE A 44 -2.39 -10.76 -12.18
C ILE A 44 -3.19 -12.06 -12.02
N LEU A 45 -3.03 -13.02 -12.94
CA LEU A 45 -3.77 -14.28 -12.89
C LEU A 45 -3.37 -15.15 -11.69
N SER A 46 -2.09 -15.12 -11.28
CA SER A 46 -1.61 -15.82 -10.09
C SER A 46 -1.93 -15.10 -8.78
N GLY A 47 -2.40 -13.85 -8.83
CA GLY A 47 -2.67 -13.02 -7.65
C GLY A 47 -1.43 -12.52 -6.94
N GLU A 48 -0.32 -12.40 -7.67
CA GLU A 48 0.90 -11.79 -7.15
C GLU A 48 0.84 -10.25 -7.20
N ILE A 49 0.13 -9.71 -8.19
CA ILE A 49 -0.17 -8.28 -8.34
C ILE A 49 -1.68 -8.08 -8.20
N ILE A 50 -2.08 -7.07 -7.44
CA ILE A 50 -3.47 -6.62 -7.36
C ILE A 50 -3.76 -5.74 -8.58
N CYS A 51 -4.89 -6.00 -9.23
CA CYS A 51 -5.37 -5.23 -10.37
C CYS A 51 -6.73 -4.64 -9.99
N ASP A 52 -6.82 -3.31 -9.95
CA ASP A 52 -8.00 -2.59 -9.41
C ASP A 52 -9.26 -2.82 -10.23
N THR A 53 -9.07 -3.13 -11.50
CA THR A 53 -10.14 -3.33 -12.49
C THR A 53 -10.49 -4.80 -12.73
N LEU A 54 -9.67 -5.75 -12.25
CA LEU A 54 -9.86 -7.19 -12.47
C LEU A 54 -9.73 -8.00 -11.17
N ALA A 55 -10.87 -8.36 -10.61
CA ALA A 55 -10.95 -9.26 -9.46
C ALA A 55 -10.71 -10.72 -9.86
N LEU A 56 -9.90 -11.42 -9.06
CA LEU A 56 -9.66 -12.88 -9.15
C LEU A 56 -10.82 -13.72 -8.61
N ALA A 57 -11.68 -13.10 -7.79
CA ALA A 57 -12.83 -13.75 -7.20
C ALA A 57 -13.75 -14.34 -8.29
N LYS A 58 -14.51 -15.39 -7.93
CA LYS A 58 -15.58 -15.87 -8.80
C LYS A 58 -16.78 -14.93 -8.63
N LEU A 59 -17.38 -14.48 -9.74
CA LEU A 59 -18.68 -13.80 -9.69
C LEU A 59 -19.71 -14.73 -9.01
N PRO A 60 -20.33 -14.31 -7.90
CA PRO A 60 -21.34 -15.12 -7.23
C PRO A 60 -22.55 -15.37 -8.14
N PRO A 61 -23.14 -16.57 -8.12
CA PRO A 61 -24.34 -16.85 -8.91
C PRO A 61 -25.48 -15.91 -8.47
N GLY A 62 -26.05 -15.17 -9.42
CA GLY A 62 -27.13 -14.20 -9.16
C GLY A 62 -26.66 -12.79 -8.76
N SER A 63 -25.35 -12.53 -8.73
CA SER A 63 -24.83 -11.17 -8.53
C SER A 63 -25.22 -10.23 -9.69
N ARG A 64 -25.52 -8.98 -9.35
CA ARG A 64 -25.77 -7.89 -10.31
C ARG A 64 -24.50 -7.13 -10.70
N ALA A 65 -23.35 -7.51 -10.13
CA ALA A 65 -22.08 -6.88 -10.47
C ALA A 65 -21.74 -7.10 -11.95
N ASP A 66 -21.10 -6.10 -12.57
CA ASP A 66 -20.69 -6.20 -13.97
C ASP A 66 -19.62 -7.30 -14.14
N PRO A 67 -19.85 -8.33 -14.98
CA PRO A 67 -18.89 -9.39 -15.24
C PRO A 67 -17.53 -8.90 -15.74
N ARG A 68 -17.45 -7.68 -16.31
CA ARG A 68 -16.20 -7.09 -16.82
C ARG A 68 -15.16 -6.79 -15.74
N PHE A 69 -15.53 -6.77 -14.47
CA PHE A 69 -14.57 -6.64 -13.37
C PHE A 69 -13.98 -7.97 -12.91
N TYR A 70 -14.34 -9.09 -13.54
CA TYR A 70 -13.91 -10.42 -13.11
C TYR A 70 -12.98 -11.02 -14.16
N ILE A 71 -11.78 -11.42 -13.73
CA ILE A 71 -10.76 -11.95 -14.64
C ILE A 71 -11.24 -13.19 -15.40
N ARG A 72 -12.14 -13.98 -14.78
CA ARG A 72 -12.70 -15.20 -15.36
C ARG A 72 -13.50 -14.94 -16.64
N THR A 73 -14.04 -13.74 -16.79
CA THR A 73 -14.73 -13.30 -18.02
C THR A 73 -13.75 -13.19 -19.20
N TYR A 74 -12.47 -12.95 -18.91
CA TYR A 74 -11.40 -12.76 -19.89
C TYR A 74 -10.36 -13.89 -19.88
N ILE A 75 -10.71 -15.07 -19.35
CA ILE A 75 -9.74 -16.13 -19.06
C ILE A 75 -9.03 -16.62 -20.33
N ASP A 76 -9.75 -16.70 -21.44
CA ASP A 76 -9.22 -17.13 -22.72
C ASP A 76 -8.26 -16.09 -23.31
N GLU A 77 -8.59 -14.80 -23.19
CA GLU A 77 -7.76 -13.67 -23.62
C GLU A 77 -6.49 -13.54 -22.77
N VAL A 78 -6.61 -13.71 -21.44
CA VAL A 78 -5.47 -13.71 -20.52
C VAL A 78 -4.53 -14.87 -20.86
N HIS A 79 -5.04 -16.09 -21.03
CA HIS A 79 -4.21 -17.22 -21.46
C HIS A 79 -3.61 -17.01 -22.86
N ALA A 80 -4.36 -16.46 -23.81
CA ALA A 80 -3.85 -16.15 -25.14
C ALA A 80 -2.70 -15.13 -25.10
N CYS A 81 -2.77 -14.16 -24.18
CA CYS A 81 -1.71 -13.20 -23.90
C CYS A 81 -0.46 -13.90 -23.34
N ILE A 82 -0.62 -14.67 -22.25
CA ILE A 82 0.47 -15.40 -21.55
C ILE A 82 1.21 -16.33 -22.51
N PHE A 83 0.48 -17.13 -23.30
CA PHE A 83 1.08 -18.04 -24.29
C PHE A 83 1.55 -17.35 -25.58
N GLY A 84 1.44 -16.02 -25.66
CA GLY A 84 1.99 -15.24 -26.77
C GLY A 84 1.27 -15.41 -28.10
N ARG A 85 0.00 -15.85 -28.10
CA ARG A 85 -0.79 -16.10 -29.31
C ARG A 85 -1.37 -14.81 -29.87
N ARG A 86 -2.23 -14.16 -29.08
CA ARG A 86 -2.97 -12.94 -29.45
C ARG A 86 -3.14 -12.08 -28.20
N TYR A 87 -3.18 -10.76 -28.41
CA TYR A 87 -3.30 -9.77 -27.35
C TYR A 87 -4.56 -8.95 -27.60
N ASP A 88 -5.52 -9.01 -26.68
CA ASP A 88 -6.61 -8.04 -26.70
C ASP A 88 -6.13 -6.73 -26.09
N ARG A 89 -5.98 -5.71 -26.94
CA ARG A 89 -5.53 -4.38 -26.54
C ARG A 89 -6.54 -3.70 -25.62
N LYS A 90 -7.84 -4.00 -25.78
CA LYS A 90 -8.87 -3.41 -24.92
C LYS A 90 -8.72 -3.91 -23.50
N LEU A 91 -8.47 -5.20 -23.33
CA LEU A 91 -8.19 -5.79 -22.03
C LEU A 91 -6.92 -5.20 -21.39
N LEU A 92 -5.82 -5.10 -22.15
CA LEU A 92 -4.57 -4.54 -21.64
C LEU A 92 -4.70 -3.06 -21.22
N LYS A 93 -5.52 -2.28 -21.94
CA LYS A 93 -5.83 -0.88 -21.59
C LYS A 93 -6.80 -0.76 -20.42
N TRP A 94 -7.66 -1.75 -20.23
CA TRP A 94 -8.62 -1.80 -19.14
C TRP A 94 -7.97 -2.20 -17.82
N ALA A 95 -7.08 -3.20 -17.86
CA ALA A 95 -6.39 -3.71 -16.69
C ALA A 95 -5.46 -2.65 -16.09
N ALA A 96 -5.91 -1.95 -15.05
CA ALA A 96 -5.12 -0.99 -14.27
C ALA A 96 -4.45 -1.65 -13.06
N ILE A 97 -3.20 -1.28 -12.82
CA ILE A 97 -2.41 -1.71 -11.66
C ILE A 97 -2.02 -0.46 -10.86
N ASP A 98 -2.22 -0.53 -9.55
CA ASP A 98 -1.71 0.45 -8.60
C ASP A 98 -0.18 0.44 -8.52
N ARG A 99 0.40 1.63 -8.41
CA ARG A 99 1.83 1.89 -8.37
C ARG A 99 2.50 1.19 -7.20
N MET A 100 1.89 1.22 -6.02
CA MET A 100 2.44 0.61 -4.81
C MET A 100 2.45 -0.91 -4.93
N ASP A 101 1.35 -1.50 -5.40
CA ASP A 101 1.26 -2.95 -5.59
C ASP A 101 2.24 -3.44 -6.64
N PHE A 102 2.41 -2.69 -7.73
CA PHE A 102 3.41 -2.97 -8.75
C PHE A 102 4.85 -2.90 -8.21
N HIS A 103 5.16 -1.89 -7.40
CA HIS A 103 6.47 -1.76 -6.75
C HIS A 103 6.77 -2.94 -5.84
N GLN A 104 5.82 -3.28 -4.96
CA GLN A 104 5.97 -4.42 -4.05
C GLN A 104 6.18 -5.73 -4.81
N TRP A 105 5.46 -5.92 -5.91
CA TRP A 105 5.65 -7.09 -6.76
C TRP A 105 7.05 -7.12 -7.39
N CYS A 106 7.54 -5.99 -7.91
CA CYS A 106 8.91 -5.89 -8.42
C CYS A 106 9.95 -6.28 -7.35
N GLU A 107 9.81 -5.75 -6.13
CA GLU A 107 10.68 -6.09 -5.00
C GLU A 107 10.64 -7.59 -4.65
N ARG A 108 9.44 -8.19 -4.58
CA ARG A 108 9.28 -9.63 -4.28
C ARG A 108 9.95 -10.51 -5.33
N ARG A 109 9.93 -10.10 -6.60
CA ARG A 109 10.54 -10.81 -7.73
C ARG A 109 12.01 -10.46 -7.95
N GLY A 110 12.55 -9.48 -7.21
CA GLY A 110 13.92 -8.97 -7.43
C GLY A 110 14.09 -8.27 -8.78
N ILE A 111 13.01 -7.72 -9.34
CA ILE A 111 13.01 -6.99 -10.60
C ILE A 111 13.22 -5.51 -10.28
N THR A 112 14.09 -4.83 -11.03
CA THR A 112 14.26 -3.39 -10.89
C THR A 112 13.00 -2.68 -11.41
N PRO A 113 12.35 -1.85 -10.59
CA PRO A 113 11.17 -1.10 -11.02
C PRO A 113 11.56 -0.11 -12.13
N PRO A 114 10.65 0.19 -13.07
CA PRO A 114 10.97 1.04 -14.22
C PRO A 114 11.12 2.51 -13.81
N GLU A 115 12.19 3.15 -14.27
CA GLU A 115 12.51 4.55 -13.94
C GLU A 115 11.43 5.56 -14.35
N PHE A 116 10.64 5.26 -15.39
CA PHE A 116 9.56 6.15 -15.81
C PHE A 116 8.45 6.29 -14.75
N TRP A 117 8.33 5.31 -13.85
CA TRP A 117 7.35 5.31 -12.77
C TRP A 117 8.00 5.37 -11.39
N PHE A 118 9.25 4.95 -11.27
CA PHE A 118 10.03 4.96 -10.04
C PHE A 118 11.39 5.62 -10.30
N PRO A 119 11.44 6.95 -10.44
CA PRO A 119 12.68 7.65 -10.73
C PRO A 119 13.69 7.47 -9.58
N PRO A 120 15.01 7.57 -9.86
CA PRO A 120 16.02 7.53 -8.83
C PRO A 120 15.76 8.58 -7.74
N GLY A 121 15.76 8.16 -6.47
CA GLY A 121 15.44 9.04 -5.35
C GLY A 121 13.96 9.18 -5.04
N TRP A 122 13.07 8.48 -5.76
CA TRP A 122 11.69 8.32 -5.33
C TRP A 122 11.66 7.63 -3.96
N LYS A 123 11.09 8.32 -2.97
CA LYS A 123 10.91 7.79 -1.62
C LYS A 123 9.44 7.53 -1.40
N LEU A 124 9.13 6.34 -0.88
CA LEU A 124 7.78 5.94 -0.45
C LEU A 124 7.14 6.96 0.50
N GLU A 125 7.98 7.61 1.31
CA GLU A 125 7.60 8.57 2.34
C GLU A 125 6.87 9.82 1.82
N TYR A 126 6.99 10.16 0.52
CA TYR A 126 6.24 11.28 -0.07
C TYR A 126 4.81 10.91 -0.49
N ALA A 127 4.47 9.61 -0.56
CA ALA A 127 3.10 9.15 -0.59
C ALA A 127 2.59 9.08 0.86
N SER A 128 2.52 10.23 1.53
CA SER A 128 2.02 10.29 2.89
C SER A 128 0.56 9.85 2.91
N ASP A 129 0.22 8.89 3.78
CA ASP A 129 -1.16 8.46 4.06
C ASP A 129 -2.05 9.56 4.67
N ASP A 130 -1.50 10.76 4.89
CA ASP A 130 -2.23 11.92 5.38
C ASP A 130 -2.76 12.76 4.21
N PRO A 131 -4.08 12.73 3.92
CA PRO A 131 -4.71 13.56 2.89
C PRO A 131 -4.54 15.05 3.17
N LEU A 132 -4.21 15.42 4.42
CA LEU A 132 -3.92 16.79 4.82
C LEU A 132 -2.48 17.20 4.52
N SER A 133 -1.60 16.35 3.98
CA SER A 133 -0.22 16.76 3.67
C SER A 133 -0.07 17.45 2.31
N TYR A 134 -1.11 17.43 1.47
CA TYR A 134 -1.07 18.12 0.18
C TYR A 134 -1.39 19.61 0.36
N PRO A 135 -0.50 20.53 -0.03
CA PRO A 135 -0.71 21.98 0.16
C PRO A 135 -1.99 22.51 -0.51
N GLY A 136 -2.46 21.84 -1.56
CA GLY A 136 -3.71 22.16 -2.24
C GLY A 136 -4.97 21.92 -1.38
N CYS A 137 -4.92 20.97 -0.45
CA CYS A 137 -6.03 20.70 0.48
C CYS A 137 -6.24 21.82 1.51
N TRP A 138 -5.25 22.71 1.66
CA TRP A 138 -5.31 23.85 2.57
C TRP A 138 -5.91 25.10 1.92
N VAL A 139 -6.15 25.05 0.61
CA VAL A 139 -6.69 26.18 -0.15
C VAL A 139 -8.18 26.29 0.06
N ARG A 140 -8.61 27.40 0.64
CA ARG A 140 -10.02 27.79 0.74
C ARG A 140 -10.32 28.93 -0.22
N HIS A 141 -11.44 28.80 -0.93
CA HIS A 141 -12.04 29.87 -1.68
C HIS A 141 -12.65 30.89 -0.71
N LEU A 142 -12.25 32.16 -0.82
CA LEU A 142 -12.94 33.26 -0.15
C LEU A 142 -13.86 33.95 -1.16
N GLU A 143 -15.16 33.84 -0.92
CA GLU A 143 -16.15 34.50 -1.77
C GLU A 143 -15.99 36.02 -1.64
N PRO A 144 -15.92 36.76 -2.76
CA PRO A 144 -15.80 38.21 -2.71
C PRO A 144 -17.10 38.87 -2.26
N ASP A 145 -16.99 39.93 -1.45
CA ASP A 145 -18.14 40.68 -0.91
C ASP A 145 -18.95 41.43 -1.97
N ALA A 146 -18.37 41.67 -3.15
CA ALA A 146 -19.00 42.43 -4.23
C ALA A 146 -18.90 41.72 -5.59
N PRO A 147 -19.97 41.74 -6.41
CA PRO A 147 -19.97 41.13 -7.73
C PRO A 147 -18.97 41.85 -8.66
N GLY A 148 -18.18 41.07 -9.40
CA GLY A 148 -17.15 41.57 -10.31
C GLY A 148 -15.75 41.73 -9.68
N THR A 149 -15.58 41.35 -8.41
CA THR A 149 -14.28 41.33 -7.74
C THR A 149 -13.56 40.00 -7.96
N MET A 150 -12.22 40.00 -7.99
CA MET A 150 -11.42 38.78 -8.09
C MET A 150 -11.59 37.89 -6.84
N VAL A 151 -11.52 36.57 -7.06
CA VAL A 151 -11.52 35.58 -5.99
C VAL A 151 -10.19 35.63 -5.25
N SER A 152 -10.25 35.63 -3.92
CA SER A 152 -9.08 35.46 -3.06
C SER A 152 -8.99 34.00 -2.59
N LEU A 153 -7.77 33.48 -2.52
CA LEU A 153 -7.49 32.14 -2.00
C LEU A 153 -6.77 32.29 -0.65
N LYS A 154 -7.20 31.54 0.36
CA LYS A 154 -6.55 31.48 1.67
C LYS A 154 -5.96 30.09 1.89
N TYR A 155 -4.78 30.02 2.50
CA TYR A 155 -4.14 28.77 2.90
C TYR A 155 -4.25 28.61 4.41
N ASP A 156 -5.03 27.62 4.85
CA ASP A 156 -5.17 27.27 6.26
C ASP A 156 -4.46 25.93 6.51
N PRO A 157 -3.17 25.92 6.89
CA PRO A 157 -2.49 24.68 7.24
C PRO A 157 -3.19 24.05 8.46
N PRO A 158 -3.26 22.70 8.53
CA PRO A 158 -3.84 22.01 9.67
C PRO A 158 -3.04 22.38 10.91
N ASP A 159 -3.74 22.48 12.04
CA ASP A 159 -3.14 22.74 13.34
C ASP A 159 -2.26 21.55 13.74
N MET A 160 -1.01 21.59 13.29
CA MET A 160 0.03 20.62 13.61
C MET A 160 0.42 20.91 15.04
N GLY A 161 -0.31 20.28 15.99
CA GLY A 161 -0.31 20.58 17.42
C GLY A 161 0.97 21.23 17.96
N GLU A 162 0.77 22.31 18.72
CA GLU A 162 1.78 23.16 19.35
C GLU A 162 2.78 22.41 20.25
N ASP A 163 3.73 21.70 19.64
CA ASP A 163 4.96 21.24 20.30
C ASP A 163 6.13 22.09 19.80
N GLY A 164 5.99 23.42 19.83
CA GLY A 164 7.08 24.34 19.51
C GLY A 164 6.58 25.73 19.15
N GLU A 165 6.79 26.69 20.06
CA GLU A 165 6.66 28.13 19.82
C GLU A 165 7.51 28.55 18.60
N ASN A 166 6.91 28.55 17.42
CA ASN A 166 7.39 29.32 16.29
C ASN A 166 6.19 30.03 15.66
N ASP A 167 6.20 31.34 15.83
CA ASP A 167 5.23 32.30 15.34
C ASP A 167 5.25 32.31 13.79
N VAL A 168 4.51 31.39 13.17
CA VAL A 168 4.29 31.39 11.72
C VAL A 168 3.19 32.40 11.43
N SER A 169 3.62 33.63 11.11
CA SER A 169 2.75 34.70 10.65
C SER A 169 1.87 34.20 9.49
N GLN A 170 0.56 34.40 9.60
CA GLN A 170 -0.43 34.10 8.56
C GLN A 170 0.00 34.72 7.23
N MET A 171 0.32 33.89 6.24
CA MET A 171 0.76 34.34 4.93
C MET A 171 -0.47 34.55 4.05
N GLU A 172 -1.09 35.72 4.11
CA GLU A 172 -2.13 36.11 3.17
C GLU A 172 -1.50 36.45 1.81
N ILE A 173 -1.67 35.57 0.84
CA ILE A 173 -1.21 35.81 -0.53
C ILE A 173 -2.34 36.53 -1.28
N HIS A 174 -2.30 37.86 -1.26
CA HIS A 174 -3.15 38.69 -2.12
C HIS A 174 -2.62 38.67 -3.55
N THR A 175 -3.11 37.77 -4.40
CA THR A 175 -2.74 37.75 -5.83
C THR A 175 -3.50 38.83 -6.59
N ASN A 176 -3.00 40.06 -6.58
CA ASN A 176 -3.40 41.08 -7.55
C ASN A 176 -2.67 40.83 -8.87
N ILE A 177 -3.20 39.91 -9.69
CA ILE A 177 -2.71 39.71 -11.05
C ILE A 177 -3.37 40.76 -11.95
N SER A 178 -2.73 41.93 -12.05
CA SER A 178 -2.97 42.84 -13.16
C SER A 178 -2.15 42.36 -14.37
N PRO A 179 -2.72 42.25 -15.58
CA PRO A 179 -1.96 41.86 -16.75
C PRO A 179 -1.10 43.04 -17.22
N GLY A 180 0.15 43.09 -16.76
CA GLY A 180 1.11 44.09 -17.24
C GLY A 180 2.44 44.11 -16.48
N GLU A 181 3.47 43.62 -17.18
CA GLU A 181 4.90 43.98 -17.06
C GLU A 181 5.73 43.62 -15.80
N SER A 182 6.78 42.84 -16.11
CA SER A 182 8.20 43.02 -15.75
C SER A 182 8.85 42.08 -14.73
N ASP A 183 10.01 41.60 -15.19
CA ASP A 183 11.02 40.74 -14.55
C ASP A 183 11.45 41.20 -13.16
N ASN A 184 11.64 40.23 -12.25
CA ASN A 184 12.89 40.03 -11.49
C ASN A 184 12.76 38.84 -10.53
N SER A 185 13.61 37.82 -10.71
CA SER A 185 13.79 36.71 -9.76
C SER A 185 14.86 37.03 -8.71
N PRO A 186 14.66 36.71 -7.42
CA PRO A 186 15.75 36.63 -6.47
C PRO A 186 16.24 35.19 -6.29
N GLN A 187 17.56 35.04 -6.23
CA GLN A 187 18.29 33.82 -5.92
C GLN A 187 18.20 33.51 -4.42
N ILE A 188 18.01 32.23 -4.06
CA ILE A 188 18.07 31.73 -2.68
C ILE A 188 19.35 30.92 -2.54
N GLU A 189 20.21 31.34 -1.61
CA GLU A 189 21.46 30.71 -1.21
C GLU A 189 21.19 29.47 -0.32
N GLU A 190 21.89 28.37 -0.61
CA GLU A 190 21.99 27.16 0.21
C GLU A 190 22.96 27.36 1.39
N LEU A 191 22.72 26.75 2.56
CA LEU A 191 23.73 26.05 3.41
C LEU A 191 23.06 25.35 4.64
N PRO A 192 23.73 24.43 5.38
CA PRO A 192 23.50 22.98 5.25
C PRO A 192 23.10 22.23 6.56
N SER A 193 22.49 21.07 6.34
CA SER A 193 22.01 20.09 7.31
C SER A 193 23.10 19.15 7.84
N LEU A 194 23.51 19.26 9.11
CA LEU A 194 24.48 18.32 9.71
C LEU A 194 24.09 17.73 11.08
N LEU A 195 22.83 17.83 11.52
CA LEU A 195 22.42 17.30 12.83
C LEU A 195 21.18 16.39 12.87
N ALA A 196 20.48 16.15 11.75
CA ALA A 196 19.28 15.30 11.75
C ALA A 196 19.49 13.90 11.11
N GLU A 197 20.73 13.44 10.95
CA GLU A 197 21.05 12.16 10.32
C GLU A 197 20.97 10.94 11.25
N GLN A 198 20.58 11.10 12.53
CA GLN A 198 20.63 10.00 13.50
C GLN A 198 19.30 9.28 13.77
N SER A 199 18.17 9.67 13.17
CA SER A 199 16.88 8.94 13.33
C SER A 199 16.35 8.28 12.04
N LYS A 200 17.17 8.13 10.99
CA LYS A 200 16.74 7.77 9.62
C LYS A 200 16.72 6.28 9.28
N ASN A 201 16.58 5.35 10.23
CA ASN A 201 16.66 3.92 9.91
C ASN A 201 15.61 3.01 10.56
N GLU A 202 14.50 3.55 11.04
CA GLU A 202 13.35 2.73 11.41
C GLU A 202 12.44 2.57 10.20
N LYS A 203 12.67 1.51 9.42
CA LYS A 203 11.73 1.07 8.38
C LYS A 203 10.34 0.95 9.02
N ALA A 204 9.37 1.73 8.54
CA ALA A 204 8.00 1.69 9.04
C ALA A 204 7.50 0.23 9.00
N LEU A 205 7.25 -0.34 10.17
CA LEU A 205 6.77 -1.71 10.30
C LEU A 205 5.39 -1.80 9.64
N ARG A 206 5.15 -2.84 8.83
CA ARG A 206 3.82 -3.11 8.27
C ARG A 206 2.81 -3.30 9.40
N ASP A 207 1.54 -2.96 9.20
CA ASP A 207 0.51 -3.05 10.26
C ASP A 207 0.40 -4.44 10.86
N CYS A 208 0.51 -5.49 10.04
CA CYS A 208 0.56 -6.87 10.52
C CYS A 208 1.76 -7.13 11.44
N GLN A 209 2.92 -6.51 11.17
CA GLN A 209 4.10 -6.60 12.03
C GLN A 209 3.92 -5.82 13.34
N ARG A 210 3.29 -4.64 13.29
CA ARG A 210 2.95 -3.85 14.49
C ARG A 210 1.98 -4.61 15.38
N ILE A 211 0.91 -5.14 14.81
CA ILE A 211 -0.10 -5.96 15.50
C ILE A 211 0.56 -7.20 16.12
N LYS A 212 1.41 -7.90 15.36
CA LYS A 212 2.17 -9.05 15.87
C LYS A 212 3.01 -8.66 17.11
N LEU A 213 3.75 -7.55 17.05
CA LEU A 213 4.57 -7.08 18.16
C LEU A 213 3.73 -6.71 19.39
N VAL A 214 2.60 -6.04 19.20
CA VAL A 214 1.68 -5.68 20.28
C VAL A 214 1.10 -6.93 20.94
N CYS A 215 0.63 -7.91 20.16
CA CYS A 215 0.18 -9.20 20.69
C CYS A 215 1.27 -9.92 21.48
N GLN A 216 2.51 -9.87 21.00
CA GLN A 216 3.65 -10.50 21.66
C GLN A 216 3.98 -9.82 23.00
N GLN A 217 3.96 -8.49 23.06
CA GLN A 217 4.18 -7.73 24.29
C GLN A 217 3.07 -7.96 25.33
N ILE A 218 1.80 -7.95 24.92
CA ILE A 218 0.68 -8.25 25.81
C ILE A 218 0.82 -9.68 26.37
N ALA A 219 1.15 -10.64 25.52
CA ALA A 219 1.30 -12.03 25.96
C ALA A 219 2.49 -12.24 26.90
N SER A 220 3.61 -11.51 26.73
CA SER A 220 4.71 -11.57 27.71
C SER A 220 4.26 -11.10 29.09
N VAL A 221 3.51 -10.00 29.16
CA VAL A 221 2.98 -9.48 30.44
C VAL A 221 2.02 -10.49 31.08
N ILE A 222 1.12 -11.08 30.29
CA ILE A 222 0.18 -12.11 30.79
C ILE A 222 0.94 -13.32 31.36
N TRP A 223 2.03 -13.76 30.73
CA TRP A 223 2.82 -14.90 31.24
C TRP A 223 3.74 -14.55 32.41
N GLU A 224 4.13 -13.28 32.56
CA GLU A 224 4.83 -12.80 33.76
C GLU A 224 3.91 -12.85 34.98
N GLU A 225 2.65 -12.44 34.81
CA GLU A 225 1.63 -12.49 35.87
C GLU A 225 1.14 -13.91 36.14
N ASP A 226 0.86 -14.70 35.09
CA ASP A 226 0.32 -16.06 35.20
C ASP A 226 1.04 -17.06 34.29
N LYS A 227 2.13 -17.63 34.82
CA LYS A 227 2.96 -18.65 34.16
C LYS A 227 2.21 -19.95 33.86
N SER A 228 1.01 -20.15 34.43
CA SER A 228 0.25 -21.39 34.24
C SER A 228 -0.53 -21.42 32.93
N ARG A 229 -0.79 -20.25 32.32
CA ARG A 229 -1.64 -20.12 31.13
C ARG A 229 -1.02 -20.75 29.88
N THR A 230 -1.84 -21.54 29.19
CA THR A 230 -1.46 -22.13 27.90
C THR A 230 -1.61 -21.12 26.77
N ILE A 231 -0.86 -21.31 25.67
CA ILE A 231 -0.97 -20.44 24.48
C ILE A 231 -2.42 -20.38 23.99
N ALA A 232 -3.17 -21.48 24.02
CA ALA A 232 -4.58 -21.51 23.60
C ALA A 232 -5.48 -20.60 24.46
N SER A 233 -5.18 -20.50 25.76
CA SER A 233 -5.89 -19.62 26.67
C SER A 233 -5.55 -18.15 26.39
N VAL A 234 -4.27 -17.85 26.15
CA VAL A 234 -3.80 -16.48 25.89
C VAL A 234 -4.30 -15.95 24.55
N VAL A 235 -4.42 -16.80 23.53
CA VAL A 235 -5.04 -16.41 22.25
C VAL A 235 -6.46 -15.89 22.44
N LYS A 236 -7.24 -16.47 23.37
CA LYS A 236 -8.64 -16.11 23.62
C LYS A 236 -8.80 -15.01 24.67
N ASP A 237 -7.70 -14.48 25.21
CA ASP A 237 -7.74 -13.47 26.25
C ASP A 237 -8.25 -12.13 25.68
N GLU A 238 -9.09 -11.43 26.43
CA GLU A 238 -9.70 -10.17 26.01
C GLU A 238 -8.63 -9.11 25.70
N LEU A 239 -7.50 -9.11 26.43
CA LEU A 239 -6.42 -8.15 26.20
C LEU A 239 -5.79 -8.35 24.82
N VAL A 240 -5.53 -9.60 24.45
CA VAL A 240 -4.93 -9.95 23.16
C VAL A 240 -5.91 -9.70 22.02
N GLN A 241 -7.18 -10.05 22.21
CA GLN A 241 -8.23 -9.90 21.20
C GLN A 241 -8.59 -8.43 20.93
N LYS A 242 -8.80 -7.64 21.99
CA LYS A 242 -9.30 -6.25 21.88
C LYS A 242 -8.19 -5.23 21.72
N TYR A 243 -7.13 -5.32 22.53
CA TYR A 243 -6.04 -4.33 22.53
C TYR A 243 -4.88 -4.74 21.63
N GLY A 244 -4.67 -6.04 21.46
CA GLY A 244 -3.69 -6.56 20.49
C GLY A 244 -4.16 -6.52 19.03
N GLY A 245 -5.44 -6.28 18.76
CA GLY A 245 -6.00 -6.33 17.40
C GLY A 245 -6.08 -7.74 16.81
N ALA A 246 -6.01 -8.78 17.65
CA ALA A 246 -6.02 -10.18 17.21
C ALA A 246 -7.39 -10.65 16.67
N SER A 247 -8.47 -9.91 16.94
CA SER A 247 -9.85 -10.26 16.53
C SER A 247 -10.06 -10.35 15.02
N PHE A 248 -9.21 -9.69 14.22
CA PHE A 248 -9.25 -9.73 12.77
C PHE A 248 -8.51 -10.93 12.16
N TYR A 249 -7.81 -11.72 12.96
CA TYR A 249 -6.98 -12.83 12.52
C TYR A 249 -7.55 -14.17 13.01
N GLN A 250 -7.23 -15.24 12.28
CA GLN A 250 -7.58 -16.59 12.71
C GLN A 250 -6.76 -16.98 13.95
N ASP A 251 -7.39 -17.70 14.89
CA ASP A 251 -6.75 -18.19 16.12
C ASP A 251 -5.40 -18.89 15.88
N GLU A 252 -5.26 -19.59 14.75
CA GLU A 252 -4.05 -20.33 14.39
C GLU A 252 -2.88 -19.38 14.07
N THR A 253 -3.13 -18.29 13.33
CA THR A 253 -2.13 -17.26 13.02
C THR A 253 -1.62 -16.58 14.28
N VAL A 254 -2.53 -16.17 15.16
CA VAL A 254 -2.18 -15.52 16.44
C VAL A 254 -1.39 -16.50 17.32
N ARG A 255 -1.76 -17.78 17.31
CA ARG A 255 -1.04 -18.83 18.04
C ARG A 255 0.40 -18.99 17.57
N GLU A 256 0.68 -18.85 16.27
CA GLU A 256 2.04 -18.89 15.75
C GLU A 256 2.87 -17.69 16.20
N TRP A 257 2.29 -16.49 16.20
CA TRP A 257 2.96 -15.29 16.69
C TRP A 257 3.33 -15.40 18.18
N LEU A 258 2.38 -15.89 18.98
CA LEU A 258 2.57 -16.08 20.42
C LEU A 258 3.56 -17.21 20.74
N LYS A 259 3.66 -18.23 19.88
CA LYS A 259 4.66 -19.30 20.04
C LYS A 259 6.09 -18.75 19.99
N GLU A 260 6.38 -17.65 19.32
CA GLU A 260 7.76 -17.13 19.27
C GLU A 260 8.23 -16.66 20.66
N VAL A 261 7.38 -15.91 21.36
CA VAL A 261 7.66 -15.31 22.67
C VAL A 261 7.27 -16.18 23.87
N ALA A 262 6.53 -17.28 23.64
CA ALA A 262 6.10 -18.16 24.73
C ALA A 262 7.30 -18.73 25.54
N PRO A 263 7.23 -18.70 26.89
CA PRO A 263 8.22 -19.32 27.76
C PRO A 263 8.39 -20.82 27.46
N ARG A 264 9.60 -21.35 27.66
CA ARG A 264 9.93 -22.76 27.39
C ARG A 264 9.00 -23.74 28.13
N GLU A 265 8.58 -23.37 29.33
CA GLU A 265 7.65 -24.13 30.18
C GLU A 265 6.25 -24.27 29.57
N VAL A 266 5.82 -23.28 28.77
CA VAL A 266 4.51 -23.25 28.11
C VAL A 266 4.58 -23.90 26.73
N LYS A 267 5.67 -23.68 25.98
CA LYS A 267 5.92 -24.30 24.66
C LYS A 267 5.84 -25.82 24.68
N ASN A 268 6.28 -26.44 25.77
CA ASN A 268 6.34 -27.90 25.91
C ASN A 268 4.99 -28.53 26.31
N ARG A 269 3.97 -27.73 26.69
CA ARG A 269 2.64 -28.21 27.08
C ARG A 269 1.80 -28.52 25.83
N ARG A 270 2.05 -29.66 25.19
CA ARG A 270 1.24 -30.16 24.07
C ARG A 270 -0.17 -30.54 24.56
N GLY A 271 -1.18 -29.87 24.02
CA GLY A 271 -2.60 -30.02 24.39
C GLY A 271 -3.32 -31.25 23.83
N ARG A 272 -2.67 -32.43 23.72
CA ARG A 272 -3.40 -33.68 23.52
C ARG A 272 -3.33 -34.51 24.80
N PRO A 273 -4.44 -34.69 25.53
CA PRO A 273 -4.50 -35.69 26.59
C PRO A 273 -4.09 -37.04 26.00
N ARG A 274 -3.19 -37.75 26.67
CA ARG A 274 -2.98 -39.17 26.36
C ARG A 274 -4.33 -39.86 26.63
N LYS A 275 -4.91 -40.50 25.61
CA LYS A 275 -6.04 -41.41 25.79
C LYS A 275 -5.54 -42.48 26.75
N ASN A 276 -6.08 -42.53 27.96
CA ASN A 276 -5.84 -43.62 28.91
C ASN A 276 -6.05 -44.92 28.15
N GLY A 277 -4.99 -45.73 28.03
CA GLY A 277 -5.15 -47.12 27.67
C GLY A 277 -5.85 -47.80 28.84
N ASP A 278 -6.88 -48.58 28.52
CA ASP A 278 -7.55 -49.50 29.43
C ASP A 278 -6.53 -50.14 30.37
N SER A 279 -6.69 -49.89 31.67
CA SER A 279 -6.22 -50.81 32.68
C SER A 279 -7.12 -52.04 32.58
N ASP A 280 -6.62 -53.06 31.89
CA ASP A 280 -7.11 -54.43 31.94
C ASP A 280 -7.33 -54.83 33.40
N ASP A 281 -8.52 -55.38 33.64
CA ASP A 281 -8.89 -56.13 34.84
C ASP A 281 -7.82 -57.18 35.17
N GLN A 282 -7.19 -57.02 36.33
CA GLN A 282 -6.62 -58.12 37.10
C GLN A 282 -7.15 -58.04 38.52
N VAL A 283 -8.18 -58.85 38.80
CA VAL A 283 -8.25 -59.95 39.80
C VAL A 283 -9.71 -60.23 40.12
#